data_AF-A0A316YFL4-F1
#
_entry.id   AF-A0A316YFL4-F1
#
_cell.length_a   1.000
_cell.length_b   1.000
_cell.length_c   1.000
_cell.angle_alpha   90.00
_cell.angle_beta   90.00
_cell.angle_gamma   90.00
#
_symmetry.space_group_name_H-M   'P 1'
#
loop_
_entity.id
_entity.type
_entity.pdbx_description
1 polymer ?
#
loop_
_entity_poly.entity_id
_entity_poly.type
_entity_poly.pdbx_seq_one_letter_code
_entity_poly.pdbx_strand_id
1 'polypeptide(L)' 'MVKYLVGRLADPVLGLATGVFAYYLWETDPRNAPVRPQGRTLLDLSRRWWNDERPSRILYSGPSPFGDKVERGDRRVV' A
#
# COMPACT_ATOMS: atom_id res chain seq x y z
N MET A 1 39.52 14.23 -10.17
CA MET A 1 38.17 14.84 -10.18
C MET A 1 37.16 13.71 -10.13
N VAL A 2 36.24 13.75 -9.21
CA VAL A 2 35.77 12.51 -8.59
C VAL A 2 34.32 12.18 -8.93
N LYS A 3 34.18 11.06 -9.64
CA LYS A 3 32.93 10.43 -10.09
C LYS A 3 32.30 9.63 -8.94
N TYR A 4 31.67 10.29 -7.96
CA TYR A 4 30.95 9.55 -6.90
C TYR A 4 29.55 10.07 -6.57
N LEU A 5 29.02 11.02 -7.35
CA LEU A 5 27.62 11.45 -7.18
C LEU A 5 26.61 10.38 -7.63
N VAL A 6 26.96 9.54 -8.61
CA VAL A 6 26.05 8.51 -9.13
C VAL A 6 25.76 7.45 -8.08
N GLY A 7 26.78 6.92 -7.37
CA GLY A 7 26.57 5.88 -6.36
C GLY A 7 25.66 6.31 -5.21
N ARG A 8 25.85 7.54 -4.69
CA ARG A 8 25.09 8.02 -3.52
C ARG A 8 23.59 8.25 -3.79
N LEU A 9 23.22 8.52 -5.05
CA LEU A 9 21.83 8.69 -5.47
C LEU A 9 21.24 7.43 -6.11
N ALA A 10 22.07 6.62 -6.77
CA ALA A 10 21.64 5.37 -7.37
C ALA A 10 21.23 4.34 -6.30
N ASP A 11 21.98 4.21 -5.21
CA ASP A 11 21.69 3.18 -4.19
C ASP A 11 20.29 3.38 -3.54
N PRO A 12 19.88 4.60 -3.13
CA PRO A 12 18.53 4.82 -2.60
C PRO A 12 17.43 4.64 -3.65
N VAL A 13 17.66 5.11 -4.89
CA VAL A 13 16.69 4.99 -5.98
C VAL A 13 16.48 3.52 -6.35
N LEU A 14 17.56 2.76 -6.45
CA LEU A 14 17.49 1.32 -6.69
C LEU A 14 16.81 0.60 -5.53
N GLY A 15 17.10 0.96 -4.27
CA GLY A 15 16.42 0.38 -3.11
C GLY A 15 14.90 0.59 -3.14
N LEU A 16 14.45 1.82 -3.44
CA LEU A 16 13.02 2.11 -3.60
C LEU A 16 12.41 1.37 -4.80
N ALA A 17 13.09 1.36 -5.94
CA ALA A 17 12.64 0.65 -7.14
C ALA A 17 12.50 -0.86 -6.88
N THR A 18 13.48 -1.46 -6.19
CA THR A 18 13.43 -2.86 -5.78
C THR A 18 12.27 -3.13 -4.83
N GLY A 19 12.00 -2.25 -3.87
CA GLY A 19 10.85 -2.38 -2.96
C GLY A 19 9.51 -2.33 -3.69
N VAL A 20 9.32 -1.35 -4.58
CA VAL A 20 8.10 -1.22 -5.41
C VAL A 20 7.93 -2.45 -6.31
N PHE A 21 9.03 -2.90 -6.93
CA PHE A 21 9.00 -4.06 -7.82
C PHE A 21 8.69 -5.37 -7.07
N ALA A 22 9.26 -5.57 -5.88
CA ALA A 22 8.95 -6.72 -5.04
C ALA A 22 7.46 -6.73 -4.66
N TYR A 23 6.89 -5.57 -4.32
CA TYR A 23 5.45 -5.47 -4.06
C TYR A 23 4.62 -5.75 -5.31
N TYR A 24 5.04 -5.27 -6.47
CA TYR A 24 4.36 -5.53 -7.73
C TYR A 24 4.33 -7.04 -8.07
N LEU A 25 5.43 -7.75 -7.84
CA LEU A 25 5.47 -9.21 -8.00
C LEU A 25 4.53 -9.91 -7.00
N TRP A 26 4.57 -9.50 -5.73
CA TRP A 26 3.66 -10.01 -4.72
C TRP A 26 2.19 -9.74 -5.08
N GLU A 27 1.90 -8.57 -5.66
CA GLU A 27 0.59 -8.16 -6.15
C GLU A 27 0.12 -8.99 -7.34
N THR A 28 1.01 -9.38 -8.24
CA THR A 28 0.64 -10.09 -9.47
C THR A 28 0.53 -11.60 -9.27
N ASP A 29 1.09 -12.16 -8.18
CA ASP A 29 1.06 -13.59 -7.92
C ASP A 29 -0.36 -14.07 -7.51
N PRO A 30 -0.97 -15.02 -8.26
CA PRO A 30 -2.30 -15.55 -7.96
C PRO A 30 -2.39 -16.25 -6.60
N ARG A 31 -1.26 -16.71 -6.02
CA ARG A 31 -1.23 -17.32 -4.68
C ARG A 31 -1.50 -16.32 -3.56
N ASN A 32 -1.27 -15.04 -3.82
CA ASN A 32 -1.49 -13.96 -2.85
C ASN A 32 -2.88 -13.34 -2.95
N ALA A 33 -3.65 -13.68 -4.00
CA ALA A 33 -5.03 -13.23 -4.17
C ALA A 33 -5.95 -13.45 -2.94
N PRO A 34 -5.96 -14.61 -2.27
CA PRO A 34 -6.79 -14.81 -1.07
C PRO A 34 -6.33 -14.01 0.15
N VAL A 35 -5.05 -13.61 0.20
CA VAL A 35 -4.46 -12.85 1.31
C VAL A 35 -4.54 -11.33 1.05
N ARG A 36 -5.08 -10.91 -0.09
CA ARG A 36 -5.19 -9.51 -0.49
C ARG A 36 -6.59 -8.95 -0.22
N PRO A 37 -6.78 -8.14 0.84
CA PRO A 37 -7.98 -7.32 0.99
C PRO A 37 -8.13 -6.34 -0.18
N GLN A 38 -9.37 -6.13 -0.62
CA GLN A 38 -9.69 -5.10 -1.61
C GLN A 38 -9.24 -3.71 -1.09
N GLY A 39 -8.67 -2.87 -1.94
CA GLY A 39 -8.17 -1.55 -1.54
C GLY A 39 -6.76 -1.53 -0.95
N ARG A 40 -5.97 -2.60 -1.16
CA ARG A 40 -4.52 -2.68 -0.83
C ARG A 40 -3.64 -2.80 -2.08
N THR A 41 -4.08 -2.26 -3.21
CA THR A 41 -3.20 -2.19 -4.39
C THR A 41 -2.14 -1.12 -4.18
N LEU A 42 -0.99 -1.25 -4.84
CA LEU A 42 0.07 -0.23 -4.71
C LEU A 42 -0.44 1.15 -5.16
N LEU A 43 -1.34 1.18 -6.15
CA LEU A 43 -2.01 2.38 -6.64
C LEU A 43 -2.99 2.97 -5.62
N ASP A 44 -3.78 2.14 -4.92
CA ASP A 44 -4.68 2.62 -3.87
C ASP A 44 -3.90 3.23 -2.71
N LEU A 45 -2.78 2.60 -2.34
CA LEU A 45 -1.92 3.10 -1.26
C LEU A 45 -1.26 4.42 -1.65
N SER A 46 -0.71 4.53 -2.86
CA SER A 46 -0.09 5.78 -3.33
C SER A 46 -1.10 6.90 -3.49
N ARG A 47 -2.30 6.59 -4.02
CA ARG A 47 -3.40 7.56 -4.13
C ARG A 47 -3.85 8.08 -2.78
N ARG A 48 -4.00 7.22 -1.77
CA ARG A 48 -4.36 7.64 -0.40
C ARG A 48 -3.28 8.50 0.23
N TRP A 49 -2.02 8.14 0.03
CA TRP A 49 -0.90 8.94 0.53
C TRP A 49 -0.88 10.34 -0.09
N TRP A 50 -1.15 10.46 -1.39
CA TRP A 50 -1.27 11.76 -2.06
C TRP A 50 -2.49 12.58 -1.61
N ASN A 51 -3.58 11.91 -1.26
CA ASN A 51 -4.82 12.56 -0.82
C ASN A 51 -4.87 12.80 0.70
N ASP A 52 -3.81 12.48 1.44
CA ASP A 52 -3.74 12.50 2.91
C ASP A 52 -4.92 11.77 3.58
N GLU A 53 -5.42 10.71 2.92
CA GLU A 53 -6.62 10.00 3.34
C GLU A 53 -6.25 9.01 4.45
N ARG A 54 -6.86 9.17 5.64
CA ARG A 54 -6.63 8.24 6.75
C ARG A 54 -7.15 6.86 6.37
N PRO A 55 -6.29 5.83 6.37
CA PRO A 55 -6.74 4.55 5.89
C PRO A 55 -7.65 3.91 6.95
N SER A 56 -8.75 3.30 6.52
CA SER A 56 -9.72 2.72 7.43
C SER A 56 -9.09 1.55 8.20
N ARG A 57 -9.31 1.48 9.53
CA ARG A 57 -8.73 0.45 10.40
C ARG A 57 -9.05 -0.97 9.91
N ILE A 58 -10.21 -1.14 9.30
CA ILE A 58 -10.72 -2.38 8.72
C ILE A 58 -9.79 -2.92 7.62
N LEU A 59 -9.11 -2.04 6.88
CA LEU A 59 -8.16 -2.45 5.85
C LEU A 59 -6.91 -3.11 6.42
N TYR A 60 -6.58 -2.93 7.71
CA TYR A 60 -5.37 -3.52 8.31
C TYR A 60 -5.59 -4.65 9.31
N SER A 61 -6.84 -4.94 9.67
CA SER A 61 -7.18 -5.93 10.69
C SER A 61 -7.08 -7.40 10.26
N GLY A 62 -6.74 -7.71 9.00
CA GLY A 62 -6.79 -9.09 8.48
C GLY A 62 -8.23 -9.62 8.42
N PRO A 63 -8.46 -10.88 8.00
CA PRO A 63 -9.81 -11.45 8.00
C PRO A 63 -10.33 -11.46 9.43
N SER A 64 -11.35 -10.64 9.72
CA SER A 64 -11.99 -10.66 11.03
C SER A 64 -12.54 -12.05 11.29
N PRO A 65 -12.15 -12.74 12.39
CA PRO A 65 -12.71 -14.06 12.73
C PRO A 65 -14.23 -14.04 12.97
N PHE A 66 -14.83 -12.84 13.04
CA PHE A 66 -16.25 -12.61 13.30
C PHE A 66 -17.00 -11.88 12.16
N GLY A 67 -16.37 -11.64 11.01
CA GLY A 67 -16.96 -10.92 9.88
C GLY A 67 -17.07 -9.41 10.12
N ASP A 68 -16.69 -8.61 9.12
CA ASP A 68 -16.67 -7.15 9.24
C ASP A 68 -18.11 -6.60 9.28
N LYS A 69 -18.56 -6.17 10.47
CA LYS A 69 -19.73 -5.31 10.60
C LYS A 69 -19.31 -3.93 10.08
N VAL A 70 -19.78 -3.56 8.90
CA VAL A 70 -19.61 -2.23 8.32
C VAL A 70 -20.28 -1.21 9.26
N GLU A 71 -19.49 -0.53 10.10
CA GLU A 71 -19.97 0.59 10.90
C GLU A 71 -20.29 1.77 9.97
N ARG A 72 -21.55 1.82 9.54
CA ARG A 72 -22.17 2.95 8.85
C ARG A 72 -22.42 4.04 9.89
N GLY A 73 -21.39 4.81 10.22
CA GLY A 73 -21.48 5.89 11.20
C GLY A 73 -20.65 7.08 10.81
N ASP A 74 -21.11 7.86 9.83
CA ASP A 74 -21.12 9.34 9.93
C ASP A 74 -21.86 9.94 8.73
N ARG A 75 -23.14 10.24 8.91
CA ARG A 75 -23.86 11.16 8.03
C ARG A 75 -24.59 12.16 8.90
N ARG A 76 -23.84 13.05 9.55
CA ARG A 76 -24.39 14.34 9.95
C ARG A 76 -24.67 15.14 8.69
N VAL A 77 -25.93 15.13 8.27
CA VAL A 77 -26.48 16.16 7.39
C VAL A 77 -27.32 17.05 8.29
N VAL A 78 -26.96 18.32 8.31
CA VAL A 78 -27.60 19.44 9.02
C VAL A 78 -29.07 19.56 8.63
#